data_AF-A0A0F0LSP7-F1
#
_entry.id   AF-A0A0F0LSP7-F1
#
_cell.length_a   1.000
_cell.length_b   1.000
_cell.length_c   1.000
_cell.angle_alpha   90.00
_cell.angle_beta   90.00
_cell.angle_gamma   90.00
#
_symmetry.space_group_name_H-M   'P 1'
#
loop_
_entity.id
_entity.type
_entity.pdbx_description
1 polymer ?
#
loop_
_entity_poly.entity_id
_entity_poly.type
_entity_poly.pdbx_seq_one_letter_code
_entity_poly.pdbx_strand_id
1 'polypeptide(L)'
;MVAAVGFLGASLAPAGMAVASAGTDPSAASAPSSIYSITVAAAQSLSVSGDATVELDRGGYSAAAKPKVVATATSSVKSFVPPFVTPDPGTAQAIALQMLEARGMGQDQFSCLVALWNRESGWNVASYNKGSGAYGIPQALPGSKMASAGADWQTNPATQITWGLGYITGRYGTPCGAWAHSNATGWY
;
A
#
# COMPACT_ATOMS: atom_id res chain seq x y z
N MET A 1 34.73 -14.74 62.91
CA MET A 1 34.39 -15.03 61.50
C MET A 1 34.89 -16.44 61.20
N VAL A 2 33.98 -17.40 61.03
CA VAL A 2 34.27 -18.84 60.89
C VAL A 2 34.19 -19.21 59.39
N ALA A 3 35.26 -19.88 58.90
CA ALA A 3 35.40 -21.00 57.93
C ALA A 3 34.42 -21.12 56.72
N ALA A 4 34.67 -21.78 55.58
CA ALA A 4 35.74 -22.43 54.80
C ALA A 4 34.95 -23.17 53.66
N VAL A 5 35.39 -23.49 52.43
CA VAL A 5 36.26 -24.56 51.91
C VAL A 5 35.89 -24.64 50.41
N GLY A 6 36.87 -24.82 49.51
CA GLY A 6 36.64 -25.09 48.07
C GLY A 6 36.50 -26.58 47.73
N PHE A 7 36.09 -26.90 46.50
CA PHE A 7 36.21 -28.26 45.96
C PHE A 7 36.54 -28.26 44.46
N LEU A 8 37.55 -29.07 44.11
CA LEU A 8 38.02 -29.44 42.78
C LEU A 8 37.19 -30.59 42.20
N GLY A 9 37.17 -30.73 40.87
CA GLY A 9 36.75 -31.96 40.19
C GLY A 9 37.11 -31.97 38.71
N ALA A 10 38.05 -32.82 38.32
CA ALA A 10 38.51 -33.07 36.95
C ALA A 10 38.32 -34.56 36.57
N SER A 11 38.06 -34.88 35.31
CA SER A 11 38.36 -36.15 34.60
C SER A 11 37.86 -36.06 33.14
N LEU A 12 38.72 -36.18 32.13
CA LEU A 12 39.26 -37.36 31.41
C LEU A 12 38.35 -37.88 30.25
N ALA A 13 38.96 -37.94 29.05
CA ALA A 13 38.43 -38.27 27.71
C ALA A 13 38.37 -39.81 27.46
N PRO A 14 38.44 -40.39 26.21
CA PRO A 14 37.95 -40.08 24.84
C PRO A 14 37.25 -41.31 24.14
N ALA A 15 36.96 -41.20 22.83
CA ALA A 15 36.87 -42.26 21.78
C ALA A 15 35.50 -42.86 21.31
N GLY A 16 35.37 -43.04 19.98
CA GLY A 16 34.34 -43.79 19.22
C GLY A 16 33.89 -43.02 17.95
N MET A 17 34.35 -43.23 16.71
CA MET A 17 34.37 -44.38 15.76
C MET A 17 33.01 -44.72 15.07
N ALA A 18 33.03 -44.68 13.72
CA ALA A 18 32.29 -45.52 12.74
C ALA A 18 30.91 -45.11 12.13
N VAL A 19 31.00 -44.75 10.84
CA VAL A 19 30.32 -45.23 9.59
C VAL A 19 28.89 -45.84 9.57
N ALA A 20 28.07 -45.25 8.68
CA ALA A 20 27.03 -45.78 7.76
C ALA A 20 26.05 -46.92 8.14
N SER A 21 24.76 -46.70 7.84
CA SER A 21 24.01 -47.55 6.89
C SER A 21 22.73 -46.85 6.39
N ALA A 22 22.52 -46.87 5.08
CA ALA A 22 21.25 -46.58 4.45
C ALA A 22 20.18 -47.58 4.94
N GLY A 23 19.02 -47.05 5.33
CA GLY A 23 17.82 -47.82 5.65
C GLY A 23 16.65 -47.24 4.88
N THR A 24 16.13 -48.03 3.95
CA THR A 24 14.93 -47.82 3.14
C THR A 24 13.66 -47.66 3.99
N ASP A 25 12.81 -46.71 3.58
CA ASP A 25 11.41 -46.44 3.98
C ASP A 25 10.51 -47.71 4.03
N PRO A 26 9.40 -47.80 4.84
CA PRO A 26 8.23 -46.90 4.70
C PRO A 26 7.36 -46.58 5.96
N SER A 27 6.56 -45.50 5.84
CA SER A 27 5.34 -45.17 6.61
C SER A 27 5.50 -44.86 8.12
N ALA A 28 4.92 -43.83 8.72
CA ALA A 28 4.06 -42.72 8.31
C ALA A 28 4.01 -41.75 9.51
N ALA A 29 4.25 -40.45 9.30
CA ALA A 29 3.81 -39.41 10.22
C ALA A 29 3.75 -38.07 9.47
N SER A 30 2.52 -37.61 9.27
CA SER A 30 2.12 -36.44 8.49
C SER A 30 2.67 -35.13 9.06
N ALA A 31 3.23 -34.27 8.20
CA ALA A 31 3.44 -32.86 8.46
C ALA A 31 2.85 -32.03 7.30
N PRO A 32 2.09 -30.95 7.57
CA PRO A 32 1.42 -30.18 6.52
C PRO A 32 2.42 -29.41 5.66
N SER A 33 2.33 -29.60 4.35
CA SER A 33 3.16 -28.93 3.35
C SER A 33 2.78 -27.45 3.23
N SER A 34 3.71 -26.56 3.59
CA SER A 34 3.60 -25.12 3.34
C SER A 34 3.93 -24.79 1.89
N ILE A 35 3.21 -23.83 1.30
CA ILE A 35 3.33 -23.37 -0.11
C ILE A 35 4.67 -22.63 -0.38
N TYR A 36 5.52 -22.51 0.64
CA TYR A 36 6.78 -21.75 0.60
C TYR A 36 7.91 -22.42 -0.22
N SER A 37 7.74 -23.66 -0.69
CA SER A 37 8.82 -24.42 -1.35
C SER A 37 8.77 -24.46 -2.88
N ILE A 38 7.73 -23.91 -3.53
CA ILE A 38 7.57 -24.02 -5.00
C ILE A 38 8.31 -22.90 -5.77
N THR A 39 8.77 -21.82 -5.12
CA THR A 39 9.39 -20.69 -5.85
C THR A 39 10.91 -20.70 -5.93
N VAL A 40 11.60 -21.63 -5.25
CA VAL A 40 13.09 -21.63 -5.22
C VAL A 40 13.72 -22.47 -6.34
N ALA A 41 12.94 -23.28 -7.06
CA ALA A 41 13.47 -24.19 -8.10
C ALA A 41 13.44 -23.63 -9.53
N ALA A 42 12.94 -22.40 -9.75
CA ALA A 42 12.75 -21.85 -11.12
C ALA A 42 13.50 -20.54 -11.39
N ALA A 43 14.59 -20.25 -10.68
CA ALA A 43 15.30 -18.96 -10.81
C ALA A 43 16.81 -19.07 -11.12
N GLN A 44 17.29 -20.17 -11.73
CA GLN A 44 18.70 -20.27 -12.11
C GLN A 44 18.90 -20.87 -13.51
N SER A 45 18.77 -20.03 -14.53
CA SER A 45 19.78 -19.93 -15.60
C SER A 45 19.41 -18.78 -16.56
N LEU A 46 20.24 -17.74 -16.59
CA LEU A 46 20.29 -16.79 -17.69
C LEU A 46 21.74 -16.79 -18.19
N SER A 47 21.96 -17.39 -19.35
CA SER A 47 23.25 -17.37 -20.03
C SER A 47 23.55 -15.95 -20.50
N VAL A 48 24.65 -15.36 -20.04
CA VAL A 48 25.17 -14.09 -20.57
C VAL A 48 25.94 -14.40 -21.85
N SER A 49 25.50 -13.83 -22.97
CA SER A 49 26.28 -13.72 -24.20
C SER A 49 25.92 -12.40 -24.86
N GLY A 50 26.87 -11.47 -24.89
CA GLY A 50 26.73 -10.18 -25.55
C GLY A 50 27.83 -9.21 -25.11
N ASP A 51 28.74 -8.92 -26.04
CA ASP A 51 29.90 -8.03 -25.93
C ASP A 51 29.52 -6.62 -25.44
N ALA A 52 30.26 -6.09 -24.47
CA ALA A 52 30.01 -4.79 -23.88
C ALA A 52 30.77 -3.69 -24.63
N THR A 53 30.10 -3.01 -25.56
CA THR A 53 30.53 -1.69 -26.05
C THR A 53 29.83 -0.61 -25.23
N VAL A 54 30.57 0.05 -24.34
CA VAL A 54 30.07 1.21 -23.57
C VAL A 54 30.18 2.45 -24.44
N GLU A 55 29.07 2.86 -25.04
CA GLU A 55 28.94 4.17 -25.69
C GLU A 55 28.16 5.11 -24.76
N LEU A 56 28.83 6.16 -24.28
CA LEU A 56 28.25 7.17 -23.40
C LEU A 56 27.43 8.16 -24.24
N ASP A 57 26.18 7.84 -24.54
CA ASP A 57 25.25 8.79 -25.13
C ASP A 57 24.68 9.75 -24.07
N ARG A 58 24.76 11.05 -24.36
CA ARG A 58 24.36 12.14 -23.47
C ARG A 58 22.99 12.66 -23.89
N GLY A 59 21.95 12.14 -23.24
CA GLY A 59 20.74 12.90 -22.94
C GLY A 59 19.57 12.73 -23.92
N GLY A 60 18.56 11.99 -23.46
CA GLY A 60 17.21 12.05 -23.98
C GLY A 60 16.25 11.37 -23.01
N TYR A 61 15.51 12.14 -22.20
CA TYR A 61 14.38 11.57 -21.47
C TYR A 61 13.22 11.43 -22.47
N SER A 62 13.03 10.23 -23.02
CA SER A 62 11.78 9.89 -23.69
C SER A 62 10.68 9.79 -22.65
N ALA A 63 9.67 10.66 -22.71
CA ALA A 63 8.46 10.54 -21.91
C ALA A 63 7.81 9.18 -22.21
N ALA A 64 7.96 8.24 -21.28
CA ALA A 64 7.29 6.95 -21.36
C ALA A 64 5.78 7.18 -21.46
N ALA A 65 5.19 6.63 -22.52
CA ALA A 65 3.75 6.66 -22.75
C ALA A 65 3.01 6.14 -21.50
N LYS A 66 1.98 6.87 -21.09
CA LYS A 66 1.08 6.55 -19.98
C LYS A 66 0.62 5.08 -20.11
N PRO A 67 0.73 4.23 -19.06
CA PRO A 67 0.13 2.91 -19.13
C PRO A 67 -1.38 3.06 -19.29
N LYS A 68 -1.92 2.50 -20.38
CA LYS A 68 -3.35 2.34 -20.61
C LYS A 68 -3.87 1.43 -19.49
N VAL A 69 -4.68 1.99 -18.60
CA VAL A 69 -5.34 1.22 -17.54
C VAL A 69 -6.19 0.14 -18.18
N VAL A 70 -5.73 -1.11 -18.05
CA VAL A 70 -6.54 -2.28 -18.33
C VAL A 70 -7.52 -2.36 -17.15
N ALA A 71 -8.81 -2.18 -17.43
CA ALA A 71 -9.86 -2.27 -16.43
C ALA A 71 -9.92 -3.71 -15.91
N THR A 72 -9.15 -4.01 -14.87
CA THR A 72 -9.35 -5.22 -14.07
C THR A 72 -10.70 -5.06 -13.37
N ALA A 73 -11.67 -5.85 -13.82
CA ALA A 73 -13.01 -5.92 -13.24
C ALA A 73 -12.89 -6.15 -11.72
N THR A 74 -13.14 -5.08 -10.95
CA THR A 74 -13.24 -5.16 -9.50
C THR A 74 -14.57 -5.81 -9.18
N SER A 75 -14.53 -6.92 -8.45
CA SER A 75 -15.72 -7.61 -7.95
C SER A 75 -16.61 -6.61 -7.20
N SER A 76 -17.78 -6.32 -7.76
CA SER A 76 -18.80 -5.50 -7.13
C SER A 76 -19.39 -6.25 -5.95
N VAL A 77 -18.77 -6.13 -4.77
CA VAL A 77 -19.55 -6.17 -3.53
C VAL A 77 -20.54 -5.02 -3.62
N LYS A 78 -21.85 -5.30 -3.52
CA LYS A 78 -22.89 -4.26 -3.40
C LYS A 78 -22.66 -3.51 -2.09
N SER A 79 -21.73 -2.56 -2.10
CA SER A 79 -21.56 -1.61 -1.02
C SER A 79 -22.63 -0.53 -1.18
N PHE A 80 -23.20 -0.10 -0.07
CA PHE A 80 -24.21 0.96 -0.07
C PHE A 80 -23.61 2.24 -0.66
N VAL A 81 -24.13 2.67 -1.80
CA VAL A 81 -23.78 3.94 -2.45
C VAL A 81 -24.69 5.03 -1.88
N PRO A 82 -24.14 6.10 -1.30
CA PRO A 82 -24.93 7.24 -0.85
C PRO A 82 -25.70 7.89 -2.01
N PRO A 83 -26.85 8.54 -1.75
CA PRO A 83 -27.54 9.29 -2.78
C PRO A 83 -26.67 10.45 -3.29
N PHE A 84 -26.87 10.82 -4.56
CA PHE A 84 -26.20 11.96 -5.17
C PHE A 84 -26.71 13.27 -4.59
N VAL A 85 -25.79 14.21 -4.40
CA VAL A 85 -26.06 15.60 -4.06
C VAL A 85 -25.44 16.49 -5.11
N THR A 86 -26.17 17.49 -5.61
CA THR A 86 -25.59 18.48 -6.51
C THR A 86 -24.79 19.47 -5.68
N PRO A 87 -23.48 19.66 -5.92
CA PRO A 87 -22.69 20.62 -5.17
C PRO A 87 -23.00 22.06 -5.59
N ASP A 88 -22.97 22.98 -4.63
CA ASP A 88 -23.09 24.41 -4.92
C ASP A 88 -21.86 24.90 -5.72
N PRO A 89 -22.05 25.75 -6.75
CA PRO A 89 -20.94 26.32 -7.50
C PRO A 89 -19.92 27.05 -6.61
N GLY A 90 -18.63 26.91 -6.92
CA GLY A 90 -17.55 27.55 -6.16
C GLY A 90 -17.15 26.84 -4.87
N THR A 91 -17.80 25.73 -4.51
CA THR A 91 -17.41 24.90 -3.37
C THR A 91 -16.29 23.91 -3.70
N ALA A 92 -15.60 23.42 -2.66
CA ALA A 92 -14.65 22.31 -2.80
C ALA A 92 -15.30 21.05 -3.42
N GLN A 93 -16.58 20.81 -3.14
CA GLN A 93 -17.33 19.71 -3.74
C GLN A 93 -17.51 19.89 -5.26
N ALA A 94 -17.81 21.10 -5.73
CA ALA A 94 -17.90 21.38 -7.16
C ALA A 94 -16.57 21.15 -7.89
N ILE A 95 -15.45 21.53 -7.27
CA ILE A 95 -14.09 21.24 -7.79
C ILE A 95 -13.88 19.72 -7.88
N ALA A 96 -14.24 18.97 -6.85
CA ALA A 96 -14.10 17.52 -6.84
C ALA A 96 -14.93 16.83 -7.92
N LEU A 97 -16.17 17.30 -8.15
CA LEU A 97 -17.03 16.77 -9.20
C LEU A 97 -16.38 16.96 -10.58
N GLN A 98 -15.93 18.17 -10.91
CA GLN A 98 -15.23 18.46 -12.17
C GLN A 98 -13.97 17.58 -12.33
N MET A 99 -13.22 17.39 -11.26
CA MET A 99 -12.01 16.55 -11.28
C MET A 99 -12.32 15.04 -11.38
N LEU A 100 -13.49 14.58 -10.95
CA LEU A 100 -13.93 13.19 -11.15
C LEU A 100 -14.42 12.98 -12.59
N GLU A 101 -15.20 13.92 -13.12
CA GLU A 101 -15.66 13.90 -14.51
C GLU A 101 -14.47 13.89 -15.48
N ALA A 102 -13.44 14.71 -15.22
CA ALA A 102 -12.20 14.71 -16.00
C ALA A 102 -11.43 13.38 -15.93
N ARG A 103 -11.68 12.54 -14.92
CA ARG A 103 -11.13 11.19 -14.78
C ARG A 103 -12.05 10.09 -15.34
N GLY A 104 -13.19 10.46 -15.94
CA GLY A 104 -14.19 9.51 -16.43
C GLY A 104 -14.95 8.80 -15.31
N MET A 105 -15.00 9.40 -14.10
CA MET A 105 -15.77 8.89 -12.97
C MET A 105 -17.13 9.61 -12.88
N GLY A 106 -18.19 8.84 -12.65
CA GLY A 106 -19.56 9.34 -12.65
C GLY A 106 -20.04 9.90 -11.31
N GLN A 107 -21.32 10.26 -11.29
CA GLN A 107 -22.03 10.81 -10.12
C GLN A 107 -22.04 9.85 -8.93
N ASP A 108 -22.10 8.55 -9.18
CA ASP A 108 -22.00 7.49 -8.16
C ASP A 108 -20.69 7.59 -7.36
N GLN A 109 -19.58 7.76 -8.06
CA GLN A 109 -18.26 7.95 -7.45
C GLN A 109 -18.19 9.25 -6.66
N PHE A 110 -18.83 10.31 -7.16
CA PHE A 110 -18.93 11.57 -6.44
C PHE A 110 -19.73 11.42 -5.15
N SER A 111 -20.88 10.72 -5.15
CA SER A 111 -21.68 10.49 -3.94
C SER A 111 -20.89 9.76 -2.85
N CYS A 112 -20.12 8.73 -3.24
CA CYS A 112 -19.21 8.04 -2.34
C CYS A 112 -18.11 8.96 -1.78
N LEU A 113 -17.53 9.82 -2.62
CA LEU A 113 -16.52 10.79 -2.21
C LEU A 113 -17.08 11.81 -1.21
N VAL A 114 -18.28 12.33 -1.48
CA VAL A 114 -18.97 13.26 -0.58
C VAL A 114 -19.19 12.64 0.78
N ALA A 115 -19.71 11.43 0.85
CA ALA A 115 -19.92 10.76 2.14
C ALA A 115 -18.60 10.49 2.86
N LEU A 116 -17.56 10.07 2.12
CA LEU A 116 -16.23 9.82 2.67
C LEU A 116 -15.64 11.07 3.30
N TRP A 117 -15.45 12.14 2.53
CA TRP A 117 -14.81 13.36 3.03
C TRP A 117 -15.70 14.20 3.96
N ASN A 118 -17.02 13.98 3.96
CA ASN A 118 -17.88 14.47 5.03
C ASN A 118 -17.49 13.88 6.39
N ARG A 119 -17.21 12.56 6.46
CA ARG A 119 -16.75 11.91 7.71
C ARG A 119 -15.35 12.38 8.13
N GLU A 120 -14.48 12.64 7.17
CA GLU A 120 -13.10 13.05 7.45
C GLU A 120 -13.02 14.48 7.99
N SER A 121 -13.66 15.45 7.32
CA SER A 121 -13.41 16.86 7.58
C SER A 121 -14.63 17.77 7.38
N GLY A 122 -15.75 17.23 6.91
CA GLY A 122 -16.87 18.06 6.44
C GLY A 122 -16.46 18.97 5.28
N TRP A 123 -15.51 18.53 4.44
CA TRP A 123 -14.96 19.31 3.33
C TRP A 123 -14.19 20.59 3.72
N ASN A 124 -13.76 20.70 4.98
CA ASN A 124 -13.00 21.87 5.45
C ASN A 124 -11.50 21.76 5.08
N VAL A 125 -11.05 22.68 4.22
CA VAL A 125 -9.65 22.82 3.75
C VAL A 125 -8.67 23.05 4.90
N ALA A 126 -9.11 23.71 5.97
CA ALA A 126 -8.30 24.02 7.15
C ALA A 126 -8.52 23.03 8.30
N SER A 127 -9.23 21.92 8.08
CA SER A 127 -9.45 20.91 9.13
C SER A 127 -8.10 20.38 9.63
N TYR A 128 -7.88 20.45 10.93
CA TYR A 128 -6.66 19.95 11.57
C TYR A 128 -6.99 19.15 12.82
N ASN A 129 -6.61 17.88 12.82
CA ASN A 129 -6.73 17.03 14.00
C ASN A 129 -5.47 17.15 14.85
N LYS A 130 -5.55 17.80 16.03
CA LYS A 130 -4.39 18.00 16.91
C LYS A 130 -3.80 16.70 17.47
N GLY A 131 -4.61 15.65 17.62
CA GLY A 131 -4.17 14.38 18.18
C GLY A 131 -3.36 13.56 17.18
N SER A 132 -3.82 13.48 15.93
CA SER A 132 -3.14 12.69 14.88
C SER A 132 -2.19 13.51 14.01
N GLY A 133 -2.42 14.82 13.86
CA GLY A 133 -1.73 15.66 12.89
C GLY A 133 -2.30 15.59 11.46
N ALA A 134 -3.46 14.96 11.28
CA ALA A 134 -4.14 14.90 9.99
C ALA A 134 -4.63 16.28 9.55
N TYR A 135 -4.55 16.58 8.25
CA TYR A 135 -4.87 17.91 7.71
C TYR A 135 -5.73 17.88 6.44
N GLY A 136 -6.60 18.88 6.34
CA GLY A 136 -7.35 19.23 5.14
C GLY A 136 -8.55 18.34 4.85
N ILE A 137 -9.11 18.53 3.66
CA ILE A 137 -10.27 17.78 3.14
C ILE A 137 -10.07 16.26 3.27
N PRO A 138 -8.96 15.67 2.77
CA PRO A 138 -8.78 14.22 2.82
C PRO A 138 -8.25 13.71 4.17
N GLN A 139 -7.98 14.59 5.14
CA GLN A 139 -7.30 14.25 6.41
C GLN A 139 -5.96 13.52 6.19
N ALA A 140 -5.10 14.10 5.35
CA ALA A 140 -3.79 13.51 5.02
C ALA A 140 -2.84 13.46 6.23
N LEU A 141 -2.14 12.34 6.40
CA LEU A 141 -1.19 12.11 7.50
C LEU A 141 0.22 11.72 7.01
N PRO A 142 1.25 12.56 7.26
CA PRO A 142 1.15 13.98 7.60
C PRO A 142 0.60 14.80 6.44
N GLY A 143 -0.01 15.96 6.74
CA GLY A 143 -0.56 16.88 5.74
C GLY A 143 0.44 17.32 4.67
N SER A 144 1.74 17.40 5.02
CA SER A 144 2.84 17.76 4.12
C SER A 144 2.99 16.84 2.90
N LYS A 145 2.42 15.62 2.94
CA LYS A 145 2.38 14.75 1.75
C LYS A 145 1.64 15.39 0.58
N MET A 146 0.69 16.29 0.84
CA MET A 146 -0.04 17.01 -0.19
C MET A 146 0.84 18.00 -0.99
N ALA A 147 2.05 18.31 -0.51
CA ALA A 147 3.01 19.13 -1.24
C ALA A 147 3.41 18.53 -2.59
N SER A 148 3.25 17.22 -2.81
CA SER A 148 3.48 16.59 -4.11
C SER A 148 2.44 16.98 -5.17
N ALA A 149 1.27 17.47 -4.77
CA ALA A 149 0.25 17.98 -5.68
C ALA A 149 0.35 19.49 -5.90
N GLY A 150 1.02 20.23 -5.01
CA GLY A 150 1.19 21.68 -5.10
C GLY A 150 1.75 22.28 -3.82
N ALA A 151 2.54 23.35 -3.93
CA ALA A 151 3.15 24.02 -2.79
C ALA A 151 2.13 24.75 -1.89
N ASP A 152 0.95 25.05 -2.42
CA ASP A 152 -0.16 25.75 -1.77
C ASP A 152 -1.18 24.82 -1.07
N TRP A 153 -0.78 23.57 -0.82
CA TRP A 153 -1.63 22.51 -0.28
C TRP A 153 -2.33 22.85 1.04
N GLN A 154 -1.79 23.76 1.85
CA GLN A 154 -2.42 24.13 3.12
C GLN A 154 -3.74 24.87 2.91
N THR A 155 -3.84 25.72 1.90
CA THR A 155 -4.98 26.64 1.75
C THR A 155 -5.78 26.42 0.48
N ASN A 156 -5.28 25.61 -0.46
CA ASN A 156 -5.94 25.39 -1.74
C ASN A 156 -6.74 24.07 -1.76
N PRO A 157 -8.09 24.12 -1.83
CA PRO A 157 -8.92 22.92 -1.93
C PRO A 157 -8.58 22.08 -3.18
N ALA A 158 -8.28 22.70 -4.32
CA ALA A 158 -7.98 21.98 -5.55
C ALA A 158 -6.71 21.13 -5.40
N THR A 159 -5.69 21.66 -4.72
CA THR A 159 -4.45 20.92 -4.42
C THR A 159 -4.73 19.73 -3.50
N GLN A 160 -5.50 19.94 -2.43
CA GLN A 160 -5.87 18.86 -1.50
C GLN A 160 -6.72 17.77 -2.17
N ILE A 161 -7.70 18.16 -2.99
CA ILE A 161 -8.57 17.24 -3.74
C ILE A 161 -7.74 16.45 -4.77
N THR A 162 -6.80 17.12 -5.46
CA THR A 162 -5.91 16.46 -6.42
C THR A 162 -5.10 15.36 -5.75
N TRP A 163 -4.47 15.67 -4.61
CA TRP A 163 -3.72 14.69 -3.85
C TRP A 163 -4.61 13.57 -3.32
N GLY A 164 -5.75 13.91 -2.70
CA GLY A 164 -6.67 12.95 -2.11
C GLY A 164 -7.26 11.98 -3.14
N LEU A 165 -7.63 12.46 -4.32
CA LEU A 165 -8.09 11.60 -5.42
C LEU A 165 -6.97 10.73 -5.98
N GLY A 166 -5.74 11.24 -6.06
CA GLY A 166 -4.57 10.41 -6.40
C GLY A 166 -4.35 9.27 -5.39
N TYR A 167 -4.45 9.57 -4.10
CA TYR A 167 -4.35 8.57 -3.04
C TYR A 167 -5.48 7.53 -3.10
N ILE A 168 -6.74 7.97 -3.24
CA ILE A 168 -7.91 7.09 -3.36
C ILE A 168 -7.76 6.14 -4.55
N THR A 169 -7.40 6.67 -5.71
CA THR A 169 -7.24 5.84 -6.92
C THR A 169 -6.08 4.86 -6.80
N GLY A 170 -4.94 5.28 -6.24
CA GLY A 170 -3.78 4.40 -6.04
C GLY A 170 -4.01 3.26 -5.04
N ARG A 171 -4.85 3.49 -4.01
CA ARG A 171 -5.04 2.51 -2.92
C ARG A 171 -6.34 1.70 -3.03
N TYR A 172 -7.40 2.31 -3.54
CA TYR A 172 -8.75 1.74 -3.58
C TYR A 172 -9.32 1.59 -4.99
N GLY A 173 -8.61 2.08 -6.00
CA GLY A 173 -9.09 2.15 -7.38
C GLY A 173 -10.11 3.28 -7.59
N THR A 174 -11.14 3.37 -6.76
CA THR A 174 -12.23 4.34 -6.93
C THR A 174 -12.73 4.92 -5.60
N PRO A 175 -13.37 6.12 -5.60
CA PRO A 175 -14.03 6.68 -4.42
C PRO A 175 -15.01 5.74 -3.71
N CYS A 176 -15.85 5.00 -4.45
CA CYS A 176 -16.73 3.99 -3.86
C CYS A 176 -15.97 2.80 -3.27
N GLY A 177 -14.83 2.40 -3.84
CA GLY A 177 -13.94 1.41 -3.22
C GLY A 177 -13.42 1.89 -1.87
N ALA A 178 -12.98 3.15 -1.79
CA ALA A 178 -12.53 3.77 -0.55
C ALA A 178 -13.66 3.89 0.49
N TRP A 179 -14.85 4.33 0.06
CA TRP A 179 -16.04 4.41 0.91
C TRP A 179 -16.44 3.05 1.49
N ALA A 180 -16.47 2.02 0.65
CA ALA A 180 -16.78 0.65 1.07
C ALA A 180 -15.79 0.15 2.14
N HIS A 181 -14.50 0.37 1.91
CA HIS A 181 -13.46 0.02 2.86
C HIS A 181 -13.59 0.78 4.18
N SER A 182 -13.90 2.07 4.10
CA SER A 182 -14.05 2.94 5.26
C SER A 182 -15.29 2.59 6.09
N ASN A 183 -16.38 2.14 5.47
CA ASN A 183 -17.51 1.58 6.23
C ASN A 183 -17.18 0.24 6.90
N ALA A 184 -16.28 -0.56 6.33
CA ALA A 184 -15.89 -1.84 6.90
C ALA A 184 -14.87 -1.72 8.05
N THR A 185 -13.97 -0.72 7.99
CA THR A 185 -12.79 -0.65 8.87
C THR A 185 -12.70 0.62 9.70
N GLY A 186 -13.50 1.65 9.39
CA GLY A 186 -13.46 2.96 10.04
C GLY A 186 -12.38 3.90 9.51
N TRP A 187 -11.59 3.50 8.50
CA TRP A 187 -10.53 4.33 7.90
C TRP A 187 -10.39 4.09 6.39
N TYR A 188 -9.69 5.00 5.70
CA TYR A 188 -9.25 4.82 4.30
C TYR A 188 -7.83 5.39 4.10
#